data_AF-A0A953PBC6-F1
#
_entry.id   AF-A0A953PBC6-F1
#
_cell.length_a   1.000
_cell.length_b   1.000
_cell.length_c   1.000
_cell.angle_alpha   90.00
_cell.angle_beta   90.00
_cell.angle_gamma   90.00
#
_symmetry.space_group_name_H-M   'P 1'
#
loop_
_entity.id
_entity.type
_entity.pdbx_description
1 polymer ?
#
loop_
_entity_poly.entity_id
_entity_poly.type
_entity_poly.pdbx_seq_one_letter_code
_entity_poly.pdbx_strand_id
1 'polypeptide(L)'
;MLDQDAGGQLLAQLDERELAARRSAAHAGSAGGAAGAEEAARALEAAQSQAEMAKKTYDRYMFLRQQKSVSQQEFDEAETRQRAAQANLAAARARLEQAKAGQAQASSEAQVAESVASYARITAPFDGRVTRRLVESGTMITPGTPLFTVEGSGTFQLEATISSEALGAAAGT
;
A
#
# COMPACT_ATOMS: atom_id res chain seq x y z
N MET A 1 24.49 30.56 18.44
CA MET A 1 23.06 30.61 18.82
C MET A 1 22.29 30.70 17.52
N LEU A 2 21.70 29.60 17.04
CA LEU A 2 20.97 29.57 15.77
C LEU A 2 19.50 29.83 16.07
N ASP A 3 19.06 31.08 15.91
CA ASP A 3 17.67 31.51 15.98
C ASP A 3 17.00 31.20 14.63
N GLN A 4 16.34 30.05 14.51
CA GLN A 4 15.47 29.77 13.36
C GLN A 4 14.13 29.24 13.87
N ASP A 5 13.06 29.95 13.47
CA ASP A 5 11.67 29.55 13.68
C ASP A 5 11.43 28.23 12.96
N ALA A 6 10.97 27.21 13.68
CA ALA A 6 10.89 25.84 13.19
C ALA A 6 9.51 25.46 12.63
N GLY A 7 8.48 26.26 12.88
CA GLY A 7 7.07 25.92 12.60
C GLY A 7 6.82 25.37 11.19
N GLY A 8 6.52 24.05 11.10
CA GLY A 8 6.24 23.34 9.85
C GLY A 8 7.38 23.32 8.81
N GLN A 9 8.56 23.86 9.14
CA GLN A 9 9.65 24.04 8.19
C GLN A 9 10.51 22.77 8.08
N LEU A 10 11.10 22.56 6.90
CA LEU A 10 12.05 21.47 6.65
C LEU A 10 13.34 21.71 7.44
N LEU A 11 13.63 20.82 8.40
CA LEU A 11 14.81 20.91 9.28
C LEU A 11 16.01 20.12 8.74
N ALA A 12 15.74 18.96 8.14
CA ALA A 12 16.76 18.13 7.50
C ALA A 12 16.16 17.26 6.40
N GLN A 13 17.03 16.90 5.44
CA GLN A 13 16.71 16.01 4.34
C GLN A 13 17.78 14.91 4.25
N LEU A 14 17.36 13.65 4.22
CA LEU A 14 18.25 12.51 3.93
C LEU A 14 18.49 12.39 2.42
N ASP A 15 19.49 11.62 2.00
CA ASP A 15 19.69 11.32 0.58
C ASP A 15 18.47 10.56 0.03
N GLU A 16 17.65 11.25 -0.76
CA GLU A 16 16.41 10.73 -1.30
C GLU A 16 16.62 9.88 -2.56
N ARG A 17 17.83 9.81 -3.16
CA ARG A 17 18.01 9.15 -4.46
C ARG A 17 17.62 7.68 -4.43
N GLU A 18 18.08 6.96 -3.41
CA GLU A 18 17.75 5.55 -3.21
C GLU A 18 16.27 5.36 -2.87
N LEU A 19 15.72 6.22 -2.01
CA LEU A 19 14.32 6.15 -1.59
C LEU A 19 13.36 6.48 -2.74
N ALA A 20 13.70 7.47 -3.56
CA ALA A 20 12.96 7.85 -4.76
C ALA A 20 13.03 6.75 -5.82
N ALA A 21 14.19 6.13 -6.04
CA ALA A 21 14.33 4.99 -6.93
C ALA A 21 13.48 3.80 -6.45
N ARG A 22 13.54 3.46 -5.16
CA ARG A 22 12.75 2.38 -4.55
C ARG A 22 11.25 2.64 -4.63
N ARG A 23 10.81 3.87 -4.35
CA ARG A 23 9.41 4.29 -4.51
C ARG A 23 8.94 4.19 -5.96
N SER A 24 9.73 4.68 -6.91
CA SER A 24 9.42 4.59 -8.34
C SER A 24 9.27 3.13 -8.78
N ALA A 25 10.20 2.26 -8.38
CA ALA A 25 10.14 0.83 -8.66
C ALA A 25 8.90 0.17 -8.04
N ALA A 26 8.54 0.51 -6.80
CA ALA A 26 7.36 -0.04 -6.13
C ALA A 26 6.05 0.42 -6.80
N HIS A 27 5.96 1.69 -7.21
CA HIS A 27 4.81 2.19 -7.98
C HIS A 27 4.70 1.49 -9.34
N ALA A 28 5.81 1.29 -10.05
CA ALA A 28 5.82 0.52 -11.30
C ALA A 28 5.35 -0.92 -11.08
N GLY A 29 5.77 -1.56 -9.98
CA GLY A 29 5.30 -2.87 -9.56
C GLY A 29 3.79 -2.90 -9.28
N SER A 30 3.26 -1.90 -8.56
CA SER A 30 1.81 -1.76 -8.33
C SER A 30 1.02 -1.55 -9.62
N ALA A 31 1.53 -0.75 -10.55
CA ALA A 31 0.90 -0.54 -11.85
C ALA A 31 0.90 -1.84 -12.69
N GLY A 32 2.01 -2.57 -12.69
CA GLY A 32 2.10 -3.89 -13.32
C GLY A 32 1.13 -4.91 -12.70
N GLY A 33 1.00 -4.92 -11.37
CA GLY A 33 0.03 -5.76 -10.67
C GLY A 33 -1.42 -5.42 -11.04
N ALA A 34 -1.75 -4.14 -11.14
CA ALA A 34 -3.08 -3.69 -11.57
C ALA A 34 -3.38 -4.09 -13.02
N ALA A 35 -2.42 -3.93 -13.93
CA ALA A 35 -2.56 -4.37 -15.32
C ALA A 35 -2.77 -5.90 -15.42
N GLY A 36 -2.03 -6.69 -14.63
CA GLY A 36 -2.21 -8.15 -14.58
C GLY A 36 -3.58 -8.57 -14.06
N ALA A 37 -4.13 -7.86 -13.06
CA ALA A 37 -5.48 -8.10 -12.57
C ALA A 37 -6.55 -7.74 -13.62
N GLU A 38 -6.36 -6.65 -14.37
CA GLU A 38 -7.24 -6.27 -15.46
C GLU A 38 -7.23 -7.30 -16.61
N GLU A 39 -6.04 -7.78 -17.00
CA GLU A 39 -5.91 -8.85 -17.99
C GLU A 39 -6.63 -10.13 -17.55
N ALA A 40 -6.46 -10.53 -16.28
CA ALA A 40 -7.15 -11.68 -15.72
C ALA A 40 -8.68 -11.48 -15.68
N ALA A 41 -9.16 -10.25 -15.47
CA ALA A 41 -10.59 -9.92 -15.49
C ALA A 41 -11.17 -10.05 -16.91
N ARG A 42 -10.45 -9.58 -17.93
CA ARG A 42 -10.83 -9.75 -19.34
C ARG A 42 -10.84 -11.23 -19.74
N ALA A 43 -9.85 -12.00 -19.29
CA ALA A 43 -9.82 -13.44 -19.51
C ALA A 43 -11.00 -14.16 -18.84
N LEU A 44 -11.41 -13.72 -17.65
CA LEU A 44 -12.61 -14.21 -16.98
C LEU A 44 -13.88 -13.91 -17.78
N GLU A 45 -14.03 -12.69 -18.29
CA GLU A 45 -15.19 -12.30 -19.12
C GLU A 45 -15.31 -13.15 -20.40
N ALA A 46 -14.18 -13.39 -21.07
CA ALA A 46 -14.12 -14.28 -22.22
C ALA A 46 -14.52 -15.73 -21.85
N ALA A 47 -14.02 -16.24 -20.72
CA ALA A 47 -14.36 -17.58 -20.24
C ALA A 47 -15.84 -17.70 -19.84
N GLN A 48 -16.43 -16.64 -19.26
CA GLN A 48 -17.86 -16.57 -18.95
C GLN A 48 -18.70 -16.66 -20.22
N SER A 49 -18.39 -15.83 -21.23
CA SER A 49 -19.07 -15.83 -22.52
C SER A 49 -19.03 -17.21 -23.18
N GLN A 50 -17.86 -17.87 -23.16
CA GLN A 50 -17.70 -19.21 -23.71
C GLN A 50 -18.52 -20.26 -22.93
N ALA A 51 -18.53 -20.19 -21.59
CA ALA A 51 -19.31 -21.10 -20.77
C ALA A 51 -20.82 -20.93 -20.98
N GLU A 52 -21.30 -19.70 -21.15
CA GLU A 52 -22.70 -19.41 -21.47
C GLU A 52 -23.11 -19.96 -22.84
N MET A 53 -22.28 -19.76 -23.87
CA MET A 53 -22.53 -20.32 -25.20
C MET A 53 -22.56 -21.84 -25.18
N ALA A 54 -21.63 -22.48 -24.47
CA ALA A 54 -21.59 -23.93 -24.33
C ALA A 54 -22.81 -24.45 -23.57
N LYS A 55 -23.24 -23.75 -22.50
CA LYS A 55 -24.46 -24.09 -21.77
C LYS A 55 -25.71 -24.01 -22.66
N LYS A 56 -25.90 -22.91 -23.38
CA LYS A 56 -27.04 -22.74 -24.31
C LYS A 56 -27.06 -23.84 -25.38
N THR A 57 -25.89 -24.24 -25.87
CA THR A 57 -25.76 -25.33 -26.82
C THR A 57 -26.15 -26.67 -26.19
N TYR A 58 -25.62 -26.99 -25.01
CA TYR A 58 -26.02 -28.19 -24.28
C TYR A 58 -27.54 -28.25 -24.01
N ASP A 59 -28.14 -27.16 -23.51
CA ASP A 59 -29.58 -27.08 -23.23
C ASP A 59 -30.41 -27.35 -24.51
N ARG A 60 -29.98 -26.81 -25.65
CA ARG A 60 -30.60 -27.06 -26.97
C ARG A 60 -30.48 -28.53 -27.39
N TYR A 61 -29.31 -29.13 -27.25
CA TYR A 61 -29.09 -30.55 -27.59
C TYR A 61 -29.85 -31.49 -26.65
N MET A 62 -29.99 -31.14 -25.37
CA MET A 62 -30.84 -31.86 -24.43
C MET A 62 -32.30 -31.89 -24.90
N PHE A 63 -32.84 -30.75 -25.34
CA PHE A 63 -34.20 -30.68 -25.89
C PHE A 63 -34.35 -31.48 -27.19
N LEU A 64 -33.41 -31.34 -28.14
CA LEU A 64 -33.45 -32.09 -29.40
C LEU A 64 -33.32 -33.60 -29.20
N ARG A 65 -32.57 -34.05 -28.18
CA ARG A 65 -32.45 -35.46 -27.82
C ARG A 65 -33.78 -36.03 -27.32
N GLN A 66 -34.53 -35.26 -26.53
CA GLN A 66 -35.89 -35.66 -26.10
C GLN A 66 -36.83 -35.84 -27.30
N GLN A 67 -36.63 -35.04 -28.35
CA GLN A 67 -37.33 -35.17 -29.64
C GLN A 67 -36.72 -36.22 -30.58
N LYS A 68 -35.72 -36.99 -30.13
CA LYS A 68 -34.97 -37.99 -30.93
C LYS A 68 -34.40 -37.42 -32.25
N SER A 69 -34.07 -36.13 -32.27
CA SER A 69 -33.64 -35.39 -33.45
C SER A 69 -32.12 -35.15 -33.52
N VAL A 70 -31.35 -35.71 -32.58
CA VAL A 70 -29.87 -35.70 -32.55
C VAL A 70 -29.34 -37.06 -32.13
N SER A 71 -28.13 -37.40 -32.55
CA SER A 71 -27.45 -38.63 -32.13
C SER A 71 -26.93 -38.53 -30.69
N GLN A 72 -26.63 -39.69 -30.09
CA GLN A 72 -25.99 -39.74 -28.78
C GLN A 72 -24.60 -39.08 -28.80
N GLN A 73 -23.82 -39.33 -29.85
CA GLN A 73 -22.48 -38.76 -29.99
C GLN A 73 -22.52 -37.22 -29.97
N GLU A 74 -23.43 -36.59 -30.71
CA GLU A 74 -23.50 -35.12 -30.74
C GLU A 74 -23.92 -34.53 -29.39
N PHE A 75 -24.80 -35.21 -28.66
CA PHE A 75 -25.19 -34.82 -27.30
C PHE A 75 -24.00 -34.94 -26.34
N ASP A 76 -23.28 -36.07 -26.36
CA ASP A 76 -22.13 -36.33 -25.49
C ASP A 76 -20.99 -35.32 -25.77
N GLU A 77 -20.80 -34.93 -27.04
CA GLU A 77 -19.87 -33.86 -27.42
C GLU A 77 -20.30 -32.50 -26.85
N ALA A 78 -21.58 -32.14 -26.94
CA ALA A 78 -22.09 -30.88 -26.39
C ALA A 78 -21.96 -30.83 -24.85
N GLU A 79 -22.25 -31.95 -24.17
CA GLU A 79 -22.07 -32.09 -22.73
C GLU A 79 -20.60 -31.94 -22.33
N THR A 80 -19.70 -32.62 -23.03
CA THR A 80 -18.26 -32.55 -22.75
C THR A 80 -17.72 -31.12 -22.95
N ARG A 81 -18.13 -30.43 -24.03
CA ARG A 81 -17.76 -29.03 -24.27
C ARG A 81 -18.28 -28.10 -23.17
N GLN A 82 -19.51 -28.32 -22.70
CA GLN A 82 -20.09 -27.54 -21.61
C GLN A 82 -19.31 -27.73 -20.31
N ARG A 83 -18.96 -28.96 -19.94
CA ARG A 83 -18.16 -29.26 -18.74
C ARG A 83 -16.77 -28.64 -18.83
N ALA A 84 -16.11 -28.76 -19.99
CA ALA A 84 -14.81 -28.14 -20.23
C ALA A 84 -14.86 -26.61 -20.11
N ALA A 85 -15.88 -25.96 -20.67
CA ALA A 85 -16.05 -24.52 -20.58
C ALA A 85 -16.31 -24.05 -19.14
N GLN A 86 -17.08 -24.82 -18.35
CA GLN A 86 -17.27 -24.55 -16.92
C GLN A 86 -15.97 -24.68 -16.12
N ALA A 87 -15.16 -25.70 -16.38
CA ALA A 87 -13.85 -25.86 -15.75
C ALA A 87 -12.92 -24.69 -16.08
N ASN A 88 -12.90 -24.25 -17.35
CA ASN A 88 -12.12 -23.09 -17.78
C ASN A 88 -12.59 -21.79 -17.10
N LEU A 89 -13.90 -21.61 -16.93
CA LEU A 89 -14.46 -20.49 -16.19
C LEU A 89 -14.00 -20.51 -14.72
N ALA A 90 -14.05 -21.66 -14.06
CA ALA A 90 -13.58 -21.79 -12.68
C ALA A 90 -12.07 -21.46 -12.57
N ALA A 91 -11.25 -21.95 -13.50
CA ALA A 91 -9.83 -21.65 -13.56
C ALA A 91 -9.56 -20.15 -13.80
N ALA A 92 -10.32 -19.49 -14.68
CA ALA A 92 -10.20 -18.06 -14.93
C ALA A 92 -10.58 -17.22 -13.70
N ARG A 93 -11.61 -17.63 -12.95
CA ARG A 93 -11.97 -17.00 -11.66
C ARG A 93 -10.83 -17.10 -10.65
N ALA A 94 -10.25 -18.29 -10.49
CA ALA A 94 -9.13 -18.50 -9.59
C ALA A 94 -7.91 -17.64 -9.97
N ARG A 95 -7.61 -17.53 -11.27
CA ARG A 95 -6.53 -16.66 -11.78
C ARG A 95 -6.78 -15.19 -11.48
N LEU A 96 -8.01 -14.70 -11.63
CA LEU A 96 -8.35 -13.32 -11.27
C LEU A 96 -8.14 -13.08 -9.78
N GLU A 97 -8.58 -13.99 -8.91
CA GLU A 97 -8.38 -13.83 -7.46
C GLU A 97 -6.89 -13.84 -7.09
N GLN A 98 -6.09 -14.72 -7.71
CA GLN A 98 -4.64 -14.70 -7.55
C GLN A 98 -4.01 -13.37 -8.02
N ALA A 99 -4.45 -12.85 -9.18
CA ALA A 99 -3.95 -11.60 -9.73
C ALA A 99 -4.31 -10.40 -8.84
N LYS A 100 -5.53 -10.35 -8.30
CA LYS A 100 -5.96 -9.33 -7.33
C LYS A 100 -5.15 -9.40 -6.03
N ALA A 101 -4.85 -10.60 -5.54
CA ALA A 101 -3.99 -10.75 -4.37
C ALA A 101 -2.58 -10.19 -4.64
N GLY A 102 -2.00 -10.50 -5.82
CA GLY A 102 -0.72 -9.92 -6.25
C GLY A 102 -0.77 -8.39 -6.40
N GLN A 103 -1.85 -7.84 -6.96
CA GLN A 103 -2.07 -6.40 -7.03
C GLN A 103 -2.13 -5.76 -5.64
N ALA A 104 -2.87 -6.36 -4.70
CA ALA A 104 -2.99 -5.84 -3.35
C ALA A 104 -1.64 -5.84 -2.61
N GLN A 105 -0.84 -6.90 -2.79
CA GLN A 105 0.52 -6.96 -2.27
C GLN A 105 1.39 -5.85 -2.87
N ALA A 106 1.43 -5.71 -4.19
CA ALA A 106 2.24 -4.70 -4.86
C ALA A 106 1.82 -3.26 -4.48
N SER A 107 0.51 -3.03 -4.29
CA SER A 107 0.00 -1.74 -3.81
C SER A 107 0.45 -1.45 -2.36
N SER A 108 0.45 -2.46 -1.50
CA SER A 108 0.94 -2.34 -0.13
C SER A 108 2.44 -2.03 -0.08
N GLU A 109 3.23 -2.69 -0.94
CA GLU A 109 4.66 -2.42 -1.08
C GLU A 109 4.93 -0.99 -1.55
N ALA A 110 4.12 -0.46 -2.48
CA ALA A 110 4.20 0.94 -2.89
C ALA A 110 3.87 1.92 -1.74
N GLN A 111 2.83 1.64 -0.94
CA GLN A 111 2.49 2.46 0.23
C GLN A 111 3.60 2.47 1.29
N VAL A 112 4.22 1.32 1.53
CA VAL A 112 5.39 1.23 2.42
C VAL A 112 6.55 2.04 1.86
N ALA A 113 6.85 1.92 0.57
CA ALA A 113 7.93 2.70 -0.06
C ALA A 113 7.68 4.21 0.00
N GLU A 114 6.44 4.66 -0.18
CA GLU A 114 6.04 6.07 0.00
C GLU A 114 6.27 6.52 1.46
N SER A 115 5.84 5.71 2.42
CA SER A 115 6.01 6.01 3.85
C SER A 115 7.49 6.14 4.21
N VAL A 116 8.34 5.22 3.73
CA VAL A 116 9.78 5.29 3.97
C VAL A 116 10.40 6.52 3.29
N ALA A 117 9.97 6.87 2.07
CA ALA A 117 10.42 8.07 1.39
C ALA A 117 10.02 9.35 2.15
N SER A 118 8.85 9.36 2.80
CA SER A 118 8.41 10.50 3.61
C SER A 118 9.31 10.77 4.82
N TYR A 119 9.91 9.72 5.41
CA TYR A 119 10.86 9.86 6.52
C TYR A 119 12.19 10.51 6.12
N ALA A 120 12.47 10.61 4.81
CA ALA A 120 13.63 11.36 4.34
C ALA A 120 13.50 12.86 4.61
N ARG A 121 12.27 13.35 4.84
CA ARG A 121 11.97 14.76 5.07
C ARG A 121 11.61 14.97 6.54
N ILE A 122 12.53 15.58 7.29
CA ILE A 122 12.34 15.87 8.71
C ILE A 122 11.80 17.29 8.84
N THR A 123 10.53 17.42 9.22
CA THR A 123 9.87 18.70 9.47
C THR A 123 9.65 18.90 10.96
N ALA A 124 9.53 20.16 11.41
CA ALA A 124 9.19 20.39 12.81
C ALA A 124 7.71 20.02 13.08
N PRO A 125 7.42 19.28 14.16
CA PRO A 125 6.06 18.83 14.48
C PRO A 125 5.17 19.95 15.06
N PHE A 126 5.75 21.06 15.54
CA PHE A 126 5.04 22.19 16.11
C PHE A 126 5.85 23.49 15.92
N ASP A 127 5.16 24.62 16.12
CA ASP A 127 5.77 25.94 16.14
C ASP A 127 6.68 26.10 17.36
N GLY A 128 7.95 26.36 17.12
CA GLY A 128 8.97 26.45 18.14
C GLY A 128 10.30 26.88 17.55
N ARG A 129 11.36 26.83 18.37
CA ARG A 129 12.71 27.21 17.95
C ARG A 129 13.67 26.04 18.10
N VAL A 130 14.54 25.86 17.11
CA VAL A 130 15.62 24.85 17.20
C VAL A 130 16.69 25.34 18.18
N THR A 131 16.81 24.71 19.35
CA THR A 131 17.79 25.08 20.39
C THR A 131 19.13 24.35 20.23
N ARG A 132 19.09 23.13 19.70
CA ARG A 132 20.30 22.33 19.47
C ARG A 132 20.20 21.51 18.18
N ARG A 133 21.27 21.54 17.40
CA ARG A 133 21.48 20.63 16.26
C ARG A 133 22.51 19.58 16.66
N LEU A 134 22.13 18.31 16.59
CA LEU A 134 22.93 17.17 17.06
C LEU A 134 23.66 16.45 15.92
N VAL A 135 23.33 16.77 14.67
CA VAL A 135 23.87 16.12 13.47
C VAL A 135 24.31 17.16 12.44
N GLU A 136 25.33 16.81 11.66
CA GLU A 136 25.85 17.65 10.58
C GLU A 136 25.52 17.08 9.20
N SER A 137 25.54 17.93 8.18
CA SER A 137 25.33 17.51 6.79
C SER A 137 26.34 16.44 6.38
N GLY A 138 25.86 15.35 5.78
CA GLY A 138 26.69 14.21 5.39
C GLY A 138 26.87 13.14 6.48
N THR A 139 26.33 13.34 7.67
CA THR A 139 26.32 12.32 8.73
C THR A 139 25.30 11.22 8.39
N MET A 140 25.75 9.96 8.39
CA MET A 140 24.84 8.83 8.27
C MET A 140 24.05 8.66 9.56
N ILE A 141 22.72 8.65 9.46
CA ILE A 141 21.81 8.59 10.60
C ILE A 141 20.98 7.32 10.56
N THR A 142 20.89 6.63 11.69
CA THR A 142 20.06 5.45 11.89
C THR A 142 18.78 5.81 12.65
N PRO A 143 17.68 5.06 12.45
CA PRO A 143 16.44 5.26 13.21
C PRO A 143 16.71 5.27 14.73
N GLY A 144 16.16 6.26 15.42
CA GLY A 144 16.36 6.48 16.86
C GLY A 144 17.50 7.43 17.22
N THR A 145 18.29 7.91 16.26
CA THR A 145 19.31 8.94 16.50
C THR A 145 18.63 10.30 16.70
N PRO A 146 18.84 11.00 17.84
CA PRO A 146 18.28 12.32 18.05
C PRO A 146 18.98 13.35 17.16
N LEU A 147 18.21 14.10 16.36
CA LEU A 147 18.74 15.01 15.32
C LEU A 147 18.68 16.49 15.73
N PHE A 148 17.56 16.90 16.33
CA PHE A 148 17.30 18.28 16.74
C PHE A 148 16.66 18.31 18.13
N THR A 149 16.92 19.39 18.86
CA THR A 149 16.12 19.78 20.04
C THR A 149 15.32 21.02 19.64
N VAL A 150 14.00 20.94 19.75
CA VAL A 150 13.06 22.03 19.44
C VAL A 150 12.33 22.42 20.71
N GLU A 151 12.34 23.70 21.03
CA GLU A 151 11.63 24.28 22.17
C GLU A 151 10.36 24.97 21.67
N GLY A 152 9.20 24.57 22.20
CA GLY A 152 7.91 25.13 21.75
C GLY A 152 7.68 26.54 22.28
N SER A 153 6.94 27.36 21.52
CA SER A 153 6.61 28.75 21.88
C SER A 153 5.51 28.90 22.95
N GLY A 154 5.19 27.81 23.66
CA GLY A 154 4.05 27.71 24.60
C GLY A 154 4.38 28.14 26.03
N THR A 155 3.55 27.74 27.00
CA THR A 155 3.78 28.00 28.43
C THR A 155 5.06 27.35 28.92
N PHE A 156 6.01 28.17 29.36
CA PHE A 156 7.26 27.73 29.99
C PHE A 156 6.98 27.18 31.40
N GLN A 157 7.39 25.95 31.66
CA GLN A 157 7.37 25.36 33.01
C GLN A 157 8.77 25.48 33.61
N LEU A 158 8.89 26.21 34.72
CA LEU A 158 10.14 26.36 35.44
C LEU A 158 10.27 25.21 36.45
N GLU A 159 11.15 24.25 36.18
CA GLU A 159 11.60 23.29 37.19
C GLU A 159 12.91 23.79 37.81
N ALA A 160 12.83 24.28 39.04
CA ALA A 160 14.00 24.68 39.82
C ALA A 160 14.23 23.68 40.96
N THR A 161 15.42 23.08 41.00
CA THR A 161 15.86 22.27 42.14
C THR A 161 16.24 23.21 43.28
N ILE A 162 15.30 23.46 44.19
CA ILE A 162 15.54 24.22 45.41
C ILE A 162 16.26 23.31 46.41
N SER A 163 17.40 23.75 46.94
CA SER A 163 18.02 23.07 48.09
C SER A 163 17.10 23.17 49.31
N SER A 164 17.08 22.15 50.16
CA SER A 164 16.18 22.07 51.32
C SER A 164 16.30 23.24 52.29
N GLU A 165 17.43 23.96 52.26
CA GLU A 165 17.66 25.18 53.05
C GLU A 165 16.87 26.40 52.54
N ALA A 166 16.57 26.47 51.23
CA ALA A 166 15.83 27.57 50.62
C ALA A 166 14.30 27.37 50.63
N LEU A 167 13.84 26.14 50.90
CA LEU A 167 12.40 25.80 50.91
C LEU A 167 11.66 26.39 52.12
N GLY A 168 12.37 26.77 53.18
CA GLY A 168 11.81 27.41 54.38
C GLY A 168 11.50 28.91 54.23
N ALA A 169 12.05 29.58 53.21
CA ALA A 169 11.87 31.02 53.03
C ALA A 169 10.71 31.40 52.08
N ALA A 170 10.19 30.44 51.31
CA ALA A 170 9.15 30.68 50.30
C ALA A 170 7.72 30.35 50.76
N ALA A 171 7.53 29.85 51.99
CA ALA A 171 6.22 29.48 52.55
C ALA A 171 5.71 30.45 53.64
N GLY A 172 6.18 31.69 53.63
CA GLY A 172 5.84 32.71 54.62
C GLY A 172 5.68 34.10 54.02
N THR A 173 4.60 34.30 53.28
CA THR A 173 3.69 35.49 53.25
C THR A 173 2.63 35.27 52.19
#